data_AF-A0A2N6SG74-F1
#
_entry.id   AF-A0A2N6SG74-F1
#
_cell.length_a   1.000
_cell.length_b   1.000
_cell.length_c   1.000
_cell.angle_alpha   90.00
_cell.angle_beta   90.00
_cell.angle_gamma   90.00
#
_symmetry.space_group_name_H-M   'P 1'
#
loop_
_entity.id
_entity.type
_entity.pdbx_description
1 polymer ?
#
loop_
_entity_poly.entity_id
_entity_poly.type
_entity_poly.pdbx_seq_one_letter_code
_entity_poly.pdbx_strand_id
1 'polypeptide(L)'
;MSNEHYPYLCGGILLNLLIEAKITPISSREKLNGKRSTVSDSDILKGLIKLITGEEIAFNGDTLKKITTQYKKCEINGNSYITFTDSSTVNAFYNRYTNNYNELLEETSDFINTYLSESKLEDIVKSIIELIIWDKSIPDETKFTIFQNVDSLKKSLSKIDNVEIEVFLINVIFYIIKNREVNTIGSFTFYKLFKQNGNRGQWKLSHPLGKTIKQNIKINRCKNISINTSYKLENLTFPDIKTIDLNYQKNTNNEMNENNITKYCFDDIMNSTGKLYNLIVGGIENAVFKNTEKTYGYFIMKKERILNLFCDELIKPLSILGIKERNLLTSLPTIFAIDQGPNGHKDGDLAHYGYIKKINVLNDSVKIVFELRSSFSQHELYKNNFELEIEDFELYTTHWAVKEVDLEYELSHSDINFF
;
A
#
# COMPACT_ATOMS: atom_id res chain seq x y z
N MET A 1 21.32 25.21 -1.83
CA MET A 1 20.72 24.11 -2.60
C MET A 1 21.64 23.86 -3.78
N SER A 2 22.27 22.68 -3.85
CA SER A 2 23.10 22.32 -5.00
C SER A 2 22.21 22.09 -6.22
N ASN A 3 22.64 22.57 -7.40
CA ASN A 3 21.95 22.37 -8.68
C ASN A 3 22.18 20.96 -9.26
N GLU A 4 22.66 20.02 -8.45
CA GLU A 4 23.30 18.77 -8.89
C GLU A 4 22.30 17.79 -9.51
N HIS A 5 21.02 17.94 -9.21
CA HIS A 5 19.96 17.02 -9.63
C HIS A 5 18.88 17.68 -10.51
N TYR A 6 19.21 18.75 -11.23
CA TYR A 6 18.24 19.42 -12.13
C TYR A 6 18.27 18.90 -13.58
N PRO A 7 17.10 18.68 -14.21
CA PRO A 7 15.79 18.50 -13.60
C PRO A 7 15.68 17.13 -12.90
N TYR A 8 14.71 17.01 -11.98
CA TYR A 8 14.46 15.81 -11.18
C TYR A 8 13.00 15.37 -11.32
N LEU A 9 12.79 14.15 -11.79
CA LEU A 9 11.48 13.51 -11.76
C LEU A 9 11.20 12.97 -10.36
N CYS A 10 10.13 13.47 -9.73
CA CYS A 10 9.59 12.96 -8.48
C CYS A 10 8.06 13.14 -8.42
N GLY A 11 7.44 12.64 -7.35
CA GLY A 11 5.98 12.63 -7.24
C GLY A 11 5.34 14.01 -7.19
N GLY A 12 5.99 15.00 -6.57
CA GLY A 12 5.53 16.39 -6.57
C GLY A 12 5.56 17.01 -7.97
N ILE A 13 6.60 16.72 -8.77
CA ILE A 13 6.69 17.18 -10.16
C ILE A 13 5.65 16.49 -11.04
N LEU A 14 5.48 15.16 -10.92
CA LEU A 14 4.44 14.41 -11.62
C LEU A 14 3.04 15.00 -11.33
N LEU A 15 2.74 15.29 -10.06
CA LEU A 15 1.47 15.91 -9.67
C LEU A 15 1.24 17.25 -10.37
N ASN A 16 2.26 18.11 -10.49
CA ASN A 16 2.10 19.37 -11.22
C ASN A 16 1.82 19.15 -12.70
N LEU A 17 2.48 18.18 -13.35
CA LEU A 17 2.21 17.85 -14.75
C LEU A 17 0.76 17.36 -14.95
N LEU A 18 0.25 16.54 -14.02
CA LEU A 18 -1.14 16.11 -14.00
C LEU A 18 -2.11 17.29 -13.81
N ILE A 19 -1.78 18.25 -12.96
CA ILE A 19 -2.59 19.47 -12.73
C ILE A 19 -2.67 20.35 -13.99
N GLU A 20 -1.60 20.43 -14.80
CA GLU A 20 -1.64 21.17 -16.07
C GLU A 20 -2.62 20.54 -17.08
N ALA A 21 -2.73 19.21 -17.06
CA ALA A 21 -3.67 18.44 -17.88
C ALA A 21 -5.10 18.39 -17.33
N LYS A 22 -5.36 18.99 -16.16
CA LYS A 22 -6.66 18.97 -15.49
C LYS A 22 -7.83 19.40 -16.38
N ILE A 23 -8.96 18.71 -16.26
CA ILE A 23 -10.23 19.08 -16.89
C ILE A 23 -10.61 20.51 -16.50
N THR A 24 -10.93 21.33 -17.50
CA THR A 24 -11.39 22.71 -17.28
C THR A 24 -12.75 22.72 -16.58
N PRO A 25 -12.97 23.61 -15.60
CA PRO A 25 -14.26 23.77 -14.97
C PRO A 25 -15.37 24.05 -15.99
N ILE A 26 -16.51 23.39 -15.85
CA ILE A 26 -17.74 23.74 -16.56
C ILE A 26 -18.11 25.21 -16.34
N SER A 27 -18.74 25.79 -17.36
CA SER A 27 -19.18 27.19 -17.36
C SER A 27 -20.25 27.46 -16.28
N SER A 28 -20.41 28.73 -15.88
CA SER A 28 -21.46 29.14 -14.93
C SER A 28 -22.87 28.74 -15.40
N ARG A 29 -23.10 28.71 -16.72
CA ARG A 29 -24.37 28.27 -17.34
C ARG A 29 -24.64 26.78 -17.14
N GLU A 30 -23.59 25.95 -17.17
CA GLU A 30 -23.71 24.51 -16.91
C GLU A 30 -23.85 24.20 -15.42
N LYS A 31 -23.25 25.01 -14.53
CA LYS A 31 -23.49 24.92 -13.09
C LYS A 31 -24.94 25.20 -12.72
N LEU A 32 -25.58 26.17 -13.39
CA LEU A 32 -27.00 26.48 -13.22
C LEU A 32 -27.91 25.31 -13.64
N ASN A 33 -27.46 24.47 -14.58
CA ASN A 33 -28.15 23.25 -15.00
C ASN A 33 -27.84 22.03 -14.11
N GLY A 34 -27.33 22.25 -12.89
CA GLY A 34 -27.09 21.19 -11.90
C GLY A 34 -25.83 20.36 -12.11
N LYS A 35 -24.99 20.65 -13.12
CA LYS A 35 -23.69 19.97 -13.27
C LYS A 35 -22.72 20.49 -12.21
N ARG A 36 -22.05 19.59 -11.50
CA ARG A 36 -20.93 19.91 -10.59
C ARG A 36 -19.62 19.61 -11.32
N SER A 37 -18.81 20.63 -11.61
CA SER A 37 -17.45 20.40 -12.11
C SER A 37 -16.51 21.52 -11.68
N THR A 38 -15.86 21.30 -10.55
CA THR A 38 -14.57 21.95 -10.27
C THR A 38 -13.69 20.90 -9.62
N VAL A 39 -12.85 20.25 -10.43
CA VAL A 39 -11.75 19.43 -9.93
C VAL A 39 -10.70 20.37 -9.36
N SER A 40 -10.39 20.22 -8.08
CA SER A 40 -9.30 20.94 -7.40
C SER A 40 -7.98 20.18 -7.56
N ASP A 41 -6.86 20.86 -7.33
CA ASP A 41 -5.53 20.20 -7.31
C ASP A 41 -5.48 19.09 -6.22
N SER A 42 -6.20 19.31 -5.13
CA SER A 42 -6.36 18.36 -4.03
C SER A 42 -7.14 17.11 -4.42
N ASP A 43 -8.12 17.24 -5.32
CA ASP A 43 -8.87 16.08 -5.82
C ASP A 43 -7.97 15.19 -6.69
N ILE A 44 -7.07 15.78 -7.49
CA ILE A 44 -6.08 15.03 -8.28
C ILE A 44 -5.10 14.30 -7.37
N LEU A 45 -4.57 14.98 -6.35
CA LEU A 45 -3.69 14.31 -5.39
C LEU A 45 -4.43 13.18 -4.65
N LYS A 46 -5.68 13.39 -4.22
CA LYS A 46 -6.49 12.33 -3.60
C LYS A 46 -6.69 11.14 -4.54
N GLY A 47 -6.99 11.40 -5.82
CA GLY A 47 -7.08 10.36 -6.84
C GLY A 47 -5.76 9.61 -7.04
N LEU A 48 -4.63 10.33 -7.04
CA LEU A 48 -3.30 9.73 -7.17
C LEU A 48 -2.94 8.88 -5.95
N ILE A 49 -3.31 9.33 -4.75
CA ILE A 49 -3.14 8.55 -3.51
C ILE A 49 -3.96 7.27 -3.59
N LYS A 50 -5.25 7.34 -3.97
CA LYS A 50 -6.08 6.15 -4.16
C LYS A 50 -5.46 5.21 -5.19
N LEU A 51 -5.01 5.75 -6.32
CA LEU A 51 -4.40 4.96 -7.39
C LEU A 51 -3.12 4.24 -6.92
N ILE A 52 -2.32 4.86 -6.04
CA ILE A 52 -1.08 4.27 -5.54
C ILE A 52 -1.34 3.29 -4.38
N THR A 53 -2.17 3.69 -3.41
CA THR A 53 -2.40 2.93 -2.17
C THR A 53 -3.50 1.88 -2.30
N GLY A 54 -4.42 2.05 -3.25
CA GLY A 54 -5.67 1.28 -3.33
C GLY A 54 -6.76 1.75 -2.36
N GLU A 55 -6.50 2.78 -1.55
CA GLU A 55 -7.39 3.19 -0.45
C GLU A 55 -8.04 4.56 -0.69
N GLU A 56 -9.30 4.69 -0.31
CA GLU A 56 -9.95 5.99 -0.22
C GLU A 56 -9.69 6.65 1.12
N ILE A 57 -8.99 7.78 1.10
CA ILE A 57 -8.69 8.54 2.30
C ILE A 57 -9.72 9.66 2.49
N ALA A 58 -10.28 9.73 3.71
CA ALA A 58 -11.09 10.85 4.17
C ALA A 58 -10.18 11.99 4.65
N PHE A 59 -10.39 13.19 4.12
CA PHE A 59 -9.61 14.36 4.49
C PHE A 59 -10.49 15.47 5.05
N ASN A 60 -9.97 16.19 6.04
CA ASN A 60 -10.41 17.55 6.28
C ASN A 60 -9.95 18.44 5.11
N GLY A 61 -10.88 19.18 4.50
CA GLY A 61 -10.65 19.93 3.27
C GLY A 61 -9.49 20.93 3.34
N ASP A 62 -9.25 21.56 4.49
CA ASP A 62 -8.16 22.54 4.61
C ASP A 62 -6.79 21.88 4.84
N THR A 63 -6.77 20.74 5.54
CA THR A 63 -5.56 19.93 5.71
C THR A 63 -5.07 19.40 4.36
N LEU A 64 -5.98 18.86 3.53
CA LEU A 64 -5.61 18.34 2.22
C LEU A 64 -5.07 19.45 1.29
N LYS A 65 -5.67 20.65 1.28
CA LYS A 65 -5.17 21.78 0.48
C LYS A 65 -3.74 22.16 0.85
N LYS A 66 -3.44 22.23 2.14
CA LYS A 66 -2.09 22.56 2.65
C LYS A 66 -1.09 21.49 2.23
N ILE A 67 -1.42 20.21 2.48
CA ILE A 67 -0.58 19.06 2.12
C ILE A 67 -0.34 19.02 0.61
N THR A 68 -1.39 19.21 -0.20
CA THR A 68 -1.28 19.25 -1.67
C THR A 68 -0.30 20.31 -2.12
N THR A 69 -0.38 21.50 -1.51
CA THR A 69 0.50 22.62 -1.85
C THR A 69 1.95 22.33 -1.49
N GLN A 70 2.22 21.80 -0.30
CA GLN A 70 3.58 21.46 0.13
C GLN A 70 4.16 20.32 -0.72
N TYR A 71 3.38 19.29 -1.00
CA TYR A 71 3.83 18.13 -1.79
C TYR A 71 4.16 18.51 -3.24
N LYS A 72 3.29 19.27 -3.91
CA LYS A 72 3.54 19.71 -5.29
C LYS A 72 4.72 20.68 -5.40
N LYS A 73 4.97 21.51 -4.38
CA LYS A 73 6.16 22.37 -4.32
C LYS A 73 7.43 21.61 -3.93
N CYS A 74 7.32 20.30 -3.69
CA CYS A 74 8.40 19.45 -3.22
C CYS A 74 9.01 19.96 -1.91
N GLU A 75 8.18 20.46 -1.00
CA GLU A 75 8.59 20.92 0.34
C GLU A 75 8.54 19.79 1.36
N ILE A 76 7.82 18.70 1.06
CA ILE A 76 7.69 17.50 1.89
C ILE A 76 7.88 16.24 1.04
N ASN A 77 8.43 15.17 1.63
CA ASN A 77 8.51 13.84 0.99
C ASN A 77 7.16 13.15 0.92
N GLY A 78 6.35 13.38 1.95
CA GLY A 78 5.07 12.74 2.16
C GLY A 78 4.57 13.09 3.55
N ASN A 79 3.57 12.36 4.02
CA ASN A 79 3.10 12.35 5.40
C ASN A 79 2.26 11.10 5.61
N SER A 80 1.55 11.00 6.73
CA SER A 80 0.64 9.89 7.03
C SER A 80 -0.44 9.61 5.96
N TYR A 81 -0.64 10.49 4.98
CA TYR A 81 -1.57 10.33 3.88
C TYR A 81 -0.89 10.16 2.51
N ILE A 82 0.32 10.71 2.34
CA ILE A 82 1.14 10.53 1.14
C ILE A 82 2.30 9.62 1.52
N THR A 83 1.99 8.33 1.54
CA THR A 83 2.88 7.26 1.98
C THR A 83 3.72 6.70 0.83
N PHE A 84 3.91 7.44 -0.26
CA PHE A 84 4.47 6.90 -1.53
C PHE A 84 5.90 6.39 -1.39
N THR A 85 6.60 6.86 -0.35
CA THR A 85 7.97 6.49 -0.01
C THR A 85 8.02 5.37 1.03
N ASP A 86 6.88 5.04 1.62
CA ASP A 86 6.77 3.99 2.62
C ASP A 86 6.90 2.65 1.91
N SER A 87 7.79 1.81 2.40
CA SER A 87 8.07 0.50 1.82
C SER A 87 6.80 -0.34 1.66
N SER A 88 5.84 -0.24 2.58
CA SER A 88 4.53 -0.87 2.51
C SER A 88 3.73 -0.43 1.29
N THR A 89 3.71 0.87 0.98
CA THR A 89 3.01 1.43 -0.17
C THR A 89 3.71 1.07 -1.48
N VAL A 90 5.05 1.13 -1.50
CA VAL A 90 5.84 0.71 -2.67
C VAL A 90 5.60 -0.77 -2.98
N ASN A 91 5.63 -1.64 -1.98
CA ASN A 91 5.39 -3.07 -2.13
C ASN A 91 3.94 -3.37 -2.51
N ALA A 92 2.96 -2.68 -1.93
CA ALA A 92 1.56 -2.83 -2.29
C ALA A 92 1.32 -2.44 -3.75
N PHE A 93 1.87 -1.31 -4.19
CA PHE A 93 1.78 -0.91 -5.60
C PHE A 93 2.52 -1.86 -6.52
N TYR A 94 3.71 -2.37 -6.14
CA TYR A 94 4.42 -3.41 -6.90
C TYR A 94 3.58 -4.68 -7.04
N ASN A 95 2.96 -5.15 -5.96
CA ASN A 95 2.10 -6.33 -5.98
C ASN A 95 0.90 -6.12 -6.90
N ARG A 96 0.30 -4.93 -6.91
CA ARG A 96 -0.78 -4.59 -7.84
C ARG A 96 -0.28 -4.54 -9.28
N TYR A 97 0.90 -3.97 -9.49
CA TYR A 97 1.57 -3.91 -10.79
C TYR A 97 1.85 -5.32 -11.36
N THR A 98 2.25 -6.28 -10.53
CA THR A 98 2.59 -7.64 -10.99
C THR A 98 1.39 -8.59 -11.04
N ASN A 99 0.47 -8.51 -10.08
CA ASN A 99 -0.59 -9.52 -9.89
C ASN A 99 -2.00 -9.02 -10.24
N ASN A 100 -2.23 -7.71 -10.18
CA ASN A 100 -3.55 -7.09 -10.41
C ASN A 100 -3.48 -6.02 -11.50
N TYR A 101 -2.62 -6.23 -12.51
CA TYR A 101 -2.30 -5.19 -13.50
C TYR A 101 -3.54 -4.69 -14.25
N ASN A 102 -4.49 -5.57 -14.57
CA ASN A 102 -5.74 -5.20 -15.25
C ASN A 102 -6.63 -4.29 -14.40
N GLU A 103 -6.73 -4.56 -13.10
CA GLU A 103 -7.48 -3.72 -12.16
C GLU A 103 -6.78 -2.35 -12.01
N LEU A 104 -5.45 -2.35 -11.90
CA LEU A 104 -4.66 -1.12 -11.88
C LEU A 104 -4.80 -0.31 -13.19
N LEU A 105 -4.89 -0.97 -14.35
CA LEU A 105 -5.19 -0.32 -15.63
C LEU A 105 -6.58 0.30 -15.66
N GLU A 106 -7.59 -0.40 -15.13
CA GLU A 106 -8.95 0.13 -15.03
C GLU A 106 -9.02 1.34 -14.11
N GLU A 107 -8.43 1.26 -12.92
CA GLU A 107 -8.35 2.38 -11.99
C GLU A 107 -7.58 3.56 -12.58
N THR A 108 -6.52 3.31 -13.34
CA THR A 108 -5.76 4.36 -14.03
C THR A 108 -6.60 5.01 -15.13
N SER A 109 -7.36 4.22 -15.89
CA SER A 109 -8.31 4.74 -16.88
C SER A 109 -9.36 5.63 -16.22
N ASP A 110 -9.91 5.19 -15.09
CA ASP A 110 -10.92 5.96 -14.35
C ASP A 110 -10.33 7.23 -13.75
N PHE A 111 -9.09 7.20 -13.25
CA PHE A 111 -8.35 8.39 -12.82
C PHE A 111 -8.19 9.39 -13.97
N ILE A 112 -7.75 8.94 -15.15
CA ILE A 112 -7.57 9.80 -16.31
C ILE A 112 -8.91 10.43 -16.72
N ASN A 113 -9.97 9.63 -16.83
CA ASN A 113 -11.30 10.11 -17.22
C ASN A 113 -11.91 11.09 -16.21
N THR A 114 -11.60 10.92 -14.92
CA THR A 114 -12.13 11.76 -13.86
C THR A 114 -11.43 13.12 -13.78
N TYR A 115 -10.11 13.14 -14.02
CA TYR A 115 -9.28 14.29 -13.67
C TYR A 115 -8.64 15.00 -14.86
N LEU A 116 -8.34 14.30 -15.95
CA LEU A 116 -7.52 14.80 -17.05
C LEU A 116 -8.33 15.08 -18.31
N SER A 117 -8.00 16.16 -19.00
CA SER A 117 -8.62 16.56 -20.25
C SER A 117 -8.03 15.73 -21.40
N GLU A 118 -8.91 15.08 -22.18
CA GLU A 118 -8.53 14.26 -23.32
C GLU A 118 -7.66 15.04 -24.34
N SER A 119 -7.99 16.31 -24.59
CA SER A 119 -7.24 17.18 -25.51
C SER A 119 -5.84 17.56 -25.02
N LYS A 120 -5.50 17.28 -23.76
CA LYS A 120 -4.21 17.57 -23.15
C LYS A 120 -3.35 16.31 -22.91
N LEU A 121 -3.85 15.12 -23.22
CA LEU A 121 -3.14 13.87 -22.94
C LEU A 121 -1.82 13.77 -23.71
N GLU A 122 -1.78 14.23 -24.96
CA GLU A 122 -0.52 14.25 -25.74
C GLU A 122 0.50 15.23 -25.13
N ASP A 123 0.04 16.42 -24.71
CA ASP A 123 0.90 17.44 -24.11
C ASP A 123 1.53 16.97 -22.80
N ILE A 124 0.78 16.27 -21.94
CA ILE A 124 1.33 15.73 -20.69
C ILE A 124 2.30 14.57 -20.94
N VAL A 125 2.00 13.67 -21.88
CA VAL A 125 2.92 12.57 -22.24
C VAL A 125 4.24 13.14 -22.74
N LYS A 126 4.20 14.14 -23.64
CA LYS A 126 5.40 14.85 -24.10
C LYS A 126 6.17 15.50 -22.95
N SER A 127 5.47 16.15 -22.03
CA SER A 127 6.08 16.82 -20.88
C SER A 127 6.79 15.84 -19.94
N ILE A 128 6.17 14.68 -19.68
CA ILE A 128 6.76 13.62 -18.85
C ILE A 128 8.00 13.02 -19.55
N ILE A 129 7.91 12.71 -20.85
CA ILE A 129 9.02 12.16 -21.62
C ILE A 129 10.21 13.14 -21.63
N GLU A 130 9.98 14.41 -21.92
CA GLU A 130 11.05 15.41 -21.90
C GLU A 130 11.71 15.52 -20.52
N LEU A 131 10.90 15.49 -19.45
CA LEU A 131 11.41 15.52 -18.09
C LEU A 131 12.29 14.30 -17.79
N ILE A 132 11.87 13.09 -18.18
CA ILE A 132 12.64 11.85 -18.05
C ILE A 132 13.97 11.95 -18.81
N ILE A 133 13.93 12.45 -20.06
CA ILE A 133 15.12 12.58 -20.91
C ILE A 133 16.11 13.56 -20.27
N TRP A 134 15.63 14.71 -19.80
CA TRP A 134 16.50 15.75 -19.23
C TRP A 134 17.02 15.41 -17.83
N ASP A 135 16.32 14.58 -17.07
CA ASP A 135 16.75 14.16 -15.73
C ASP A 135 17.99 13.26 -15.82
N LYS A 136 19.17 13.87 -15.66
CA LYS A 136 20.48 13.21 -15.76
C LYS A 136 20.69 12.11 -14.72
N SER A 137 19.93 12.11 -13.63
CA SER A 137 20.04 11.07 -12.61
C SER A 137 19.32 9.78 -13.00
N ILE A 138 18.53 9.78 -14.08
CA ILE A 138 17.97 8.56 -14.69
C ILE A 138 18.98 8.04 -15.74
N PRO A 139 19.52 6.82 -15.60
CA PRO A 139 20.38 6.24 -16.63
C PRO A 139 19.69 6.09 -17.99
N ASP A 140 20.45 6.26 -19.08
CA ASP A 140 19.92 6.14 -20.45
C ASP A 140 19.36 4.75 -20.79
N GLU A 141 19.82 3.72 -20.08
CA GLU A 141 19.36 2.33 -20.22
C GLU A 141 18.12 2.01 -19.36
N THR A 142 17.61 2.97 -18.58
CA THR A 142 16.35 2.78 -17.84
C THR A 142 15.21 2.56 -18.83
N LYS A 143 14.46 1.49 -18.62
CA LYS A 143 13.30 1.12 -19.43
C LYS A 143 12.04 1.76 -18.88
N PHE A 144 11.22 2.29 -19.78
CA PHE A 144 9.86 2.72 -19.51
C PHE A 144 8.90 1.97 -20.42
N THR A 145 7.87 1.36 -19.84
CA THR A 145 6.83 0.66 -20.59
C THR A 145 5.87 1.68 -21.19
N ILE A 146 5.72 1.69 -22.52
CA ILE A 146 4.91 2.67 -23.27
C ILE A 146 3.64 2.07 -23.88
N PHE A 147 3.60 0.74 -24.02
CA PHE A 147 2.44 -0.09 -24.39
C PHE A 147 2.51 -1.40 -23.62
N GLN A 148 1.41 -2.16 -23.56
CA GLN A 148 1.47 -3.52 -23.02
C GLN A 148 2.59 -4.33 -23.67
N ASN A 149 3.52 -4.81 -22.83
CA ASN A 149 4.69 -5.61 -23.21
C ASN A 149 5.68 -4.90 -24.17
N VAL A 150 5.63 -3.57 -24.28
CA VAL A 150 6.59 -2.79 -25.09
C VAL A 150 7.28 -1.78 -24.20
N ASP A 151 8.57 -2.02 -24.00
CA ASP A 151 9.47 -1.11 -23.30
C ASP A 151 10.25 -0.23 -24.29
N SER A 152 10.52 1.00 -23.87
CA SER A 152 11.45 1.90 -24.54
C SER A 152 12.51 2.36 -23.54
N LEU A 153 13.77 2.37 -23.98
CA LEU A 153 14.86 2.94 -23.19
C LEU A 153 14.70 4.46 -23.12
N LYS A 154 15.10 5.08 -22.01
CA LYS A 154 15.08 6.54 -21.83
C LYS A 154 15.62 7.27 -23.06
N LYS A 155 16.79 6.87 -23.56
CA LYS A 155 17.44 7.49 -24.74
C LYS A 155 16.62 7.42 -26.04
N SER A 156 15.66 6.49 -26.11
CA SER A 156 14.80 6.26 -27.27
C SER A 156 13.40 6.87 -27.11
N LEU A 157 13.03 7.37 -25.92
CA LEU A 157 11.70 7.94 -25.68
C LEU A 157 11.41 9.17 -26.57
N SER A 158 12.43 9.91 -26.99
CA SER A 158 12.27 11.06 -27.90
C SER A 158 11.81 10.69 -29.31
N LYS A 159 11.78 9.40 -29.66
CA LYS A 159 11.46 8.90 -31.01
C LYS A 159 10.13 8.17 -31.07
N ILE A 160 9.45 7.97 -29.95
CA ILE A 160 8.17 7.26 -29.94
C ILE A 160 7.10 8.11 -30.61
N ASP A 161 6.18 7.45 -31.31
CA ASP A 161 5.07 8.05 -32.06
C ASP A 161 3.70 7.57 -31.54
N ASN A 162 3.70 6.64 -30.59
CA ASN A 162 2.52 6.09 -29.98
C ASN A 162 2.77 5.84 -28.47
N VAL A 163 1.71 5.97 -27.65
CA VAL A 163 1.72 5.61 -26.22
C VAL A 163 0.34 5.12 -25.78
N GLU A 164 0.29 4.05 -24.99
CA GLU A 164 -0.87 3.70 -24.16
C GLU A 164 -0.74 4.40 -22.81
N ILE A 165 -1.57 5.43 -22.61
CA ILE A 165 -1.34 6.38 -21.52
C ILE A 165 -1.52 5.77 -20.13
N GLU A 166 -2.44 4.81 -19.96
CA GLU A 166 -2.59 4.10 -18.69
C GLU A 166 -1.31 3.34 -18.32
N VAL A 167 -0.78 2.54 -19.25
CA VAL A 167 0.45 1.76 -19.08
C VAL A 167 1.63 2.68 -18.77
N PHE A 168 1.79 3.75 -19.56
CA PHE A 168 2.89 4.68 -19.39
C PHE A 168 2.82 5.41 -18.04
N LEU A 169 1.64 5.88 -17.63
CA LEU A 169 1.47 6.55 -16.35
C LEU A 169 1.75 5.61 -15.18
N ILE A 170 1.27 4.37 -15.22
CA ILE A 170 1.56 3.35 -14.21
C ILE A 170 3.08 3.13 -14.10
N ASN A 171 3.77 2.99 -15.24
CA ASN A 171 5.21 2.72 -15.24
C ASN A 171 6.03 3.92 -14.70
N VAL A 172 5.62 5.15 -15.02
CA VAL A 172 6.23 6.37 -14.47
C VAL A 172 6.00 6.49 -12.96
N ILE A 173 4.78 6.20 -12.49
CA ILE A 173 4.48 6.14 -11.05
C ILE A 173 5.34 5.07 -10.38
N PHE A 174 5.42 3.88 -10.96
CA PHE A 174 6.24 2.78 -10.45
C PHE A 174 7.72 3.18 -10.35
N TYR A 175 8.26 3.84 -11.38
CA TYR A 175 9.62 4.34 -11.37
C TYR A 175 9.85 5.34 -10.22
N ILE A 176 8.93 6.29 -10.03
CA ILE A 176 9.03 7.30 -8.97
C ILE A 176 9.00 6.64 -7.60
N ILE A 177 7.99 5.84 -7.28
CA ILE A 177 7.87 5.27 -5.93
C ILE A 177 9.02 4.32 -5.59
N LYS A 178 9.58 3.63 -6.60
CA LYS A 178 10.68 2.67 -6.41
C LYS A 178 12.05 3.33 -6.30
N ASN A 179 12.28 4.45 -6.99
CA ASN A 179 13.63 5.02 -7.16
C ASN A 179 13.76 6.46 -6.63
N ARG A 180 12.67 7.11 -6.21
CA ARG A 180 12.62 8.54 -5.88
C ARG A 180 12.01 8.79 -4.49
N GLU A 181 12.64 8.22 -3.47
CA GLU A 181 12.19 8.33 -2.06
C GLU A 181 12.20 9.78 -1.52
N VAL A 182 13.06 10.64 -2.05
CA VAL A 182 13.20 12.02 -1.55
C VAL A 182 12.56 13.01 -2.54
N ASN A 183 11.27 13.29 -2.35
CA ASN A 183 10.53 14.26 -3.15
C ASN A 183 11.17 15.65 -3.10
N THR A 184 11.76 16.05 -1.96
CA THR A 184 12.27 17.41 -1.74
C THR A 184 13.41 17.81 -2.68
N ILE A 185 14.13 16.84 -3.26
CA ILE A 185 15.12 17.08 -4.33
C ILE A 185 14.47 17.77 -5.54
N GLY A 186 13.19 17.50 -5.80
CA GLY A 186 12.41 18.12 -6.87
C GLY A 186 12.12 19.61 -6.68
N SER A 187 12.37 20.20 -5.51
CA SER A 187 12.02 21.60 -5.23
C SER A 187 12.69 22.58 -6.19
N PHE A 188 13.97 22.36 -6.52
CA PHE A 188 14.66 23.20 -7.49
C PHE A 188 14.05 23.09 -8.90
N THR A 189 13.69 21.87 -9.31
CA THR A 189 12.97 21.62 -10.58
C THR A 189 11.62 22.35 -10.59
N PHE A 190 10.87 22.31 -9.50
CA PHE A 190 9.61 23.01 -9.36
C PHE A 190 9.77 24.53 -9.59
N TYR A 191 10.67 25.19 -8.86
CA TYR A 191 10.84 26.64 -8.96
C TYR A 191 11.45 27.11 -10.29
N LYS A 192 12.10 26.21 -11.05
CA LYS A 192 12.59 26.51 -12.41
C LYS A 192 11.50 26.38 -13.47
N LEU A 193 10.64 25.37 -13.35
CA LEU A 193 9.63 25.08 -14.37
C LEU A 193 8.32 25.86 -14.15
N PHE A 194 7.92 26.08 -12.90
CA PHE A 194 6.63 26.67 -12.54
C PHE A 194 6.78 28.10 -12.02
N LYS A 195 5.83 28.96 -12.34
CA LYS A 195 5.73 30.33 -11.83
C LYS A 195 4.31 30.65 -11.37
N GLN A 196 4.18 31.58 -10.43
CA GLN A 196 2.91 32.12 -9.99
C GLN A 196 2.87 33.64 -10.21
N ASN A 197 1.70 34.17 -10.57
CA ASN A 197 1.48 35.61 -10.69
C ASN A 197 1.07 36.18 -9.32
N GLY A 198 2.03 36.72 -8.59
CA GLY A 198 1.83 37.25 -7.24
C GLY A 198 1.64 36.18 -6.17
N ASN A 199 1.56 36.60 -4.90
CA ASN A 199 1.62 35.68 -3.75
C ASN A 199 0.41 34.75 -3.60
N ARG A 200 -0.71 35.04 -4.29
CA ARG A 200 -1.94 34.24 -4.27
C ARG A 200 -2.28 33.62 -5.63
N GLY A 201 -1.39 33.78 -6.62
CA GLY A 201 -1.60 33.23 -7.95
C GLY A 201 -1.45 31.70 -7.98
N GLN A 202 -2.14 31.05 -8.92
CA GLN A 202 -1.91 29.63 -9.18
C GLN A 202 -0.52 29.45 -9.82
N TRP A 203 0.24 28.46 -9.32
CA TRP A 203 1.44 27.99 -10.01
C TRP A 203 1.07 27.38 -11.35
N LYS A 204 1.74 27.80 -12.40
CA LYS A 204 1.57 27.29 -13.77
C LYS A 204 2.90 26.96 -14.39
N LEU A 205 2.91 25.94 -15.25
CA LEU A 205 4.07 25.61 -16.06
C LEU A 205 4.42 26.81 -16.95
N SER A 206 5.62 27.33 -16.77
CA SER A 206 6.12 28.53 -17.46
C SER A 206 7.29 28.24 -18.40
N HIS A 207 7.97 27.11 -18.18
CA HIS A 207 8.99 26.58 -19.07
C HIS A 207 8.34 25.82 -20.23
N PRO A 208 8.87 25.86 -21.47
CA PRO A 208 8.32 25.14 -22.63
C PRO A 208 8.57 23.61 -22.57
N LEU A 209 8.38 23.00 -21.40
CA LEU A 209 8.41 21.56 -21.23
C LEU A 209 7.27 20.92 -22.03
N GLY A 210 7.55 19.80 -22.68
CA GLY A 210 6.67 19.11 -23.62
C GLY A 210 6.61 19.72 -25.03
N LYS A 211 7.44 20.75 -25.32
CA LYS A 211 7.38 21.48 -26.61
C LYS A 211 8.60 21.26 -27.50
N THR A 212 9.63 20.54 -27.05
CA THR A 212 10.79 20.15 -27.88
C THR A 212 10.50 18.91 -28.73
N ILE A 213 9.64 18.01 -28.27
CA ILE A 213 9.11 16.88 -29.04
C ILE A 213 8.06 17.40 -30.04
N LYS A 214 8.48 17.59 -31.29
CA LYS A 214 7.65 18.17 -32.35
C LYS A 214 6.75 17.18 -33.07
N GLN A 215 7.14 15.90 -33.12
CA GLN A 215 6.31 14.89 -33.74
C GLN A 215 5.01 14.70 -32.97
N ASN A 216 3.97 14.24 -33.65
CA ASN A 216 2.74 13.83 -33.00
C ASN A 216 2.96 12.50 -32.28
N ILE A 217 2.39 12.35 -31.08
CA ILE A 217 2.34 11.07 -30.37
C ILE A 217 0.87 10.65 -30.31
N LYS A 218 0.53 9.54 -30.96
CA LYS A 218 -0.79 8.95 -30.90
C LYS A 218 -1.04 8.39 -29.50
N ILE A 219 -2.04 8.96 -28.82
CA ILE A 219 -2.47 8.48 -27.50
C ILE A 219 -3.53 7.40 -27.65
N ASN A 220 -3.22 6.20 -27.19
CA ASN A 220 -4.12 5.07 -27.11
C ASN A 220 -4.65 4.92 -25.67
N ARG A 221 -5.90 4.48 -25.55
CA ARG A 221 -6.60 4.22 -24.28
C ARG A 221 -7.00 2.75 -24.22
N CYS A 222 -6.87 2.11 -23.05
CA CYS A 222 -7.15 0.68 -22.89
C CYS A 222 -8.64 0.29 -23.11
N LYS A 223 -9.60 1.17 -22.82
CA LYS A 223 -11.05 0.89 -22.88
C LYS A 223 -11.67 0.94 -24.30
N ASN A 224 -10.96 0.44 -25.31
CA ASN A 224 -11.51 0.15 -26.65
C ASN A 224 -11.41 -1.35 -27.05
N ILE A 225 -11.18 -2.25 -26.10
CA ILE A 225 -11.13 -3.69 -26.37
C ILE A 225 -12.23 -4.39 -25.58
N SER A 226 -13.28 -4.79 -26.28
CA SER A 226 -14.19 -5.85 -25.86
C SER A 226 -13.38 -7.13 -25.66
N ILE A 227 -13.26 -7.55 -24.40
CA ILE A 227 -12.51 -8.75 -24.00
C ILE A 227 -13.27 -9.97 -24.52
N ASN A 228 -12.82 -10.53 -25.64
CA ASN A 228 -13.09 -11.92 -25.98
C ASN A 228 -12.03 -12.79 -25.30
N THR A 229 -12.52 -13.82 -24.62
CA THR A 229 -11.81 -14.82 -23.83
C THR A 229 -10.65 -15.51 -24.54
N SER A 230 -9.72 -15.99 -23.71
CA SER A 230 -8.70 -17.03 -23.95
C SER A 230 -7.45 -16.65 -24.74
N TYR A 231 -6.37 -16.32 -24.02
CA TYR A 231 -5.04 -16.79 -24.40
C TYR A 231 -4.34 -17.38 -23.18
N LYS A 232 -3.90 -18.63 -23.37
CA LYS A 232 -3.18 -19.48 -22.43
C LYS A 232 -1.92 -18.80 -21.88
N LEU A 233 -1.71 -18.91 -20.57
CA LEU A 233 -0.38 -18.80 -19.96
C LEU A 233 0.43 -20.06 -20.32
N GLU A 234 0.99 -20.11 -21.52
CA GLU A 234 2.12 -20.98 -21.84
C GLU A 234 3.11 -20.15 -22.65
N ASN A 235 4.32 -19.97 -22.09
CA ASN A 235 5.49 -19.24 -22.60
C ASN A 235 5.69 -17.81 -22.08
N LEU A 236 6.04 -17.69 -20.80
CA LEU A 236 6.85 -16.57 -20.29
C LEU A 236 8.20 -17.15 -19.81
N THR A 237 9.26 -16.93 -20.58
CA THR A 237 10.64 -17.14 -20.13
C THR A 237 11.11 -15.86 -19.44
N PHE A 238 11.30 -15.93 -18.13
CA PHE A 238 12.01 -14.91 -17.37
C PHE A 238 13.52 -15.21 -17.41
N PRO A 239 14.39 -14.19 -17.55
CA PRO A 239 15.83 -14.41 -17.64
C PRO A 239 16.40 -15.04 -16.37
N ASP A 240 17.31 -16.01 -16.57
CA ASP A 240 17.97 -16.80 -15.53
C ASP A 240 18.60 -15.92 -14.43
N ILE A 241 18.14 -16.12 -13.19
CA ILE A 241 18.86 -15.66 -12.00
C ILE A 241 20.00 -16.65 -11.78
N LYS A 242 21.23 -16.23 -12.07
CA LYS A 242 22.42 -16.94 -11.61
C LYS A 242 22.43 -16.93 -10.08
N THR A 243 22.31 -18.11 -9.50
CA THR A 243 22.61 -18.40 -8.10
C THR A 243 24.03 -17.92 -7.77
N ILE A 244 24.15 -17.03 -6.80
CA ILE A 244 25.44 -16.70 -6.19
C ILE A 244 25.73 -17.78 -5.16
N ASP A 245 26.75 -18.60 -5.46
CA ASP A 245 27.30 -19.59 -4.52
C ASP A 245 27.88 -18.89 -3.29
N LEU A 246 27.33 -19.24 -2.11
CA LEU A 246 27.86 -18.87 -0.81
C LEU A 246 28.99 -19.85 -0.43
N ASN A 247 30.23 -19.46 -0.72
CA ASN A 247 31.40 -20.04 -0.05
C ASN A 247 32.18 -18.94 0.68
N TYR A 248 31.83 -18.74 1.95
CA TYR A 248 32.52 -17.85 2.88
C TYR A 248 33.61 -18.64 3.61
N GLN A 249 34.89 -18.41 3.28
CA GLN A 249 36.01 -18.78 4.14
C GLN A 249 36.28 -17.64 5.13
N LYS A 250 36.29 -18.00 6.42
CA LYS A 250 36.71 -17.17 7.55
C LYS A 250 38.06 -16.51 7.27
N ASN A 251 38.13 -15.19 7.46
CA ASN A 251 39.22 -14.58 8.23
C ASN A 251 38.74 -13.28 8.88
N THR A 252 38.96 -13.23 10.20
CA THR A 252 38.68 -12.16 11.13
C THR A 252 39.63 -10.98 10.94
N ASN A 253 39.12 -9.74 10.92
CA ASN A 253 39.43 -8.67 11.88
C ASN A 253 38.87 -7.30 11.43
N ASN A 254 38.30 -6.59 12.41
CA ASN A 254 38.04 -5.13 12.49
C ASN A 254 37.04 -4.57 11.45
N GLU A 255 35.95 -3.87 11.76
CA GLU A 255 35.68 -2.85 12.79
C GLU A 255 34.14 -2.58 12.81
N MET A 256 33.61 -2.11 13.95
CA MET A 256 32.18 -1.79 14.13
C MET A 256 31.73 -0.62 13.25
N ASN A 257 30.56 -0.74 12.61
CA ASN A 257 29.65 0.39 12.40
C ASN A 257 28.20 -0.10 12.23
N GLU A 258 27.32 0.54 13.01
CA GLU A 258 25.89 0.27 13.17
C GLU A 258 25.12 0.46 11.86
N ASN A 259 24.36 -0.57 11.46
CA ASN A 259 23.12 -0.48 10.67
C ASN A 259 22.47 -1.87 10.60
N ASN A 260 21.90 -2.32 11.72
CA ASN A 260 20.95 -3.43 11.74
C ASN A 260 19.54 -2.86 11.93
N ILE A 261 18.85 -2.55 10.83
CA ILE A 261 17.39 -2.61 10.82
C ILE A 261 17.05 -3.86 10.04
N THR A 262 16.74 -4.91 10.78
CA THR A 262 16.31 -6.22 10.32
C THR A 262 15.09 -6.09 9.41
N LYS A 263 15.32 -6.51 8.16
CA LYS A 263 14.37 -6.69 7.07
C LYS A 263 13.65 -8.01 7.31
N TYR A 264 12.37 -7.96 7.70
CA TYR A 264 11.55 -9.16 7.81
C TYR A 264 10.54 -9.22 6.66
N CYS A 265 10.66 -10.26 5.84
CA CYS A 265 9.79 -10.61 4.73
C CYS A 265 8.63 -11.49 5.24
N PHE A 266 7.51 -11.55 4.51
CA PHE A 266 6.45 -12.55 4.77
C PHE A 266 7.00 -13.99 4.74
N ASP A 267 8.08 -14.22 3.98
CA ASP A 267 8.80 -15.49 3.97
C ASP A 267 9.50 -15.78 5.31
N ASP A 268 9.92 -14.77 6.06
CA ASP A 268 10.50 -14.93 7.40
C ASP A 268 9.43 -15.33 8.44
N ILE A 269 8.21 -14.79 8.30
CA ILE A 269 7.02 -15.21 9.06
C ILE A 269 6.58 -16.63 8.66
N MET A 270 6.69 -16.98 7.38
CA MET A 270 6.38 -18.35 6.92
C MET A 270 7.47 -19.36 7.33
N ASN A 271 8.71 -18.90 7.55
CA ASN A 271 9.83 -19.71 8.03
C ASN A 271 9.84 -19.89 9.56
N SER A 272 9.07 -19.10 10.32
CA SER A 272 8.76 -19.39 11.73
C SER A 272 7.70 -20.51 11.83
N THR A 273 7.95 -21.63 11.15
CA THR A 273 7.04 -22.77 11.14
C THR A 273 6.96 -23.38 12.55
N GLY A 274 5.92 -23.03 13.31
CA GLY A 274 5.50 -23.71 14.54
C GLY A 274 5.35 -22.83 15.78
N LYS A 275 5.78 -21.56 15.76
CA LYS A 275 5.82 -20.72 16.96
C LYS A 275 4.92 -19.50 16.91
N LEU A 276 3.82 -19.54 16.18
CA LEU A 276 2.88 -18.42 16.12
C LEU A 276 1.50 -18.87 16.56
N TYR A 277 0.83 -18.03 17.36
CA TYR A 277 -0.57 -18.23 17.69
C TYR A 277 -1.37 -16.92 17.66
N ASN A 278 -2.67 -17.02 17.41
CA ASN A 278 -3.58 -15.88 17.49
C ASN A 278 -4.05 -15.70 18.94
N LEU A 279 -3.88 -14.51 19.51
CA LEU A 279 -4.59 -14.08 20.72
C LEU A 279 -5.75 -13.18 20.30
N ILE A 280 -6.99 -13.61 20.53
CA ILE A 280 -8.17 -12.80 20.28
C ILE A 280 -8.88 -12.52 21.59
N VAL A 281 -8.87 -11.27 22.03
CA VAL A 281 -9.58 -10.79 23.21
C VAL A 281 -10.83 -10.04 22.76
N GLY A 282 -11.99 -10.46 23.26
CA GLY A 282 -13.28 -9.86 22.95
C GLY A 282 -13.94 -10.41 21.69
N GLY A 283 -15.27 -10.34 21.65
CA GLY A 283 -16.12 -10.84 20.57
C GLY A 283 -16.67 -12.24 20.83
N ILE A 284 -15.92 -13.13 21.50
CA ILE A 284 -16.35 -14.51 21.77
C ILE A 284 -17.55 -14.57 22.73
N GLU A 285 -17.59 -13.65 23.70
CA GLU A 285 -18.71 -13.49 24.64
C GLU A 285 -20.02 -13.07 23.95
N ASN A 286 -19.91 -12.55 22.72
CA ASN A 286 -21.04 -12.12 21.88
C ASN A 286 -21.21 -12.99 20.62
N ALA A 287 -20.60 -14.19 20.59
CA ALA A 287 -20.57 -15.03 19.41
C ALA A 287 -21.93 -15.66 19.06
N VAL A 288 -22.17 -15.82 17.76
CA VAL A 288 -23.32 -16.57 17.23
C VAL A 288 -22.88 -18.01 16.96
N PHE A 289 -23.31 -18.93 17.82
CA PHE A 289 -23.05 -20.36 17.68
C PHE A 289 -24.00 -21.00 16.66
N LYS A 290 -23.44 -21.93 15.88
CA LYS A 290 -24.16 -22.66 14.82
C LYS A 290 -24.44 -24.11 15.19
N ASN A 291 -23.92 -24.59 16.31
CA ASN A 291 -24.17 -25.92 16.84
C ASN A 291 -24.59 -25.87 18.31
N THR A 292 -25.26 -26.93 18.76
CA THR A 292 -25.79 -27.06 20.13
C THR A 292 -24.70 -27.13 21.18
N GLU A 293 -23.55 -27.70 20.84
CA GLU A 293 -22.36 -27.82 21.71
C GLU A 293 -21.62 -26.50 21.92
N LYS A 294 -21.99 -25.43 21.18
CA LYS A 294 -21.34 -24.13 21.21
C LYS A 294 -19.82 -24.19 20.94
N THR A 295 -19.40 -25.09 20.05
CA THR A 295 -18.01 -25.21 19.62
C THR A 295 -17.74 -24.61 18.25
N TYR A 296 -18.76 -24.28 17.46
CA TYR A 296 -18.59 -23.70 16.13
C TYR A 296 -19.50 -22.49 15.94
N GLY A 297 -18.94 -21.37 15.49
CA GLY A 297 -19.67 -20.11 15.44
C GLY A 297 -18.95 -19.00 14.68
N TYR A 298 -19.45 -17.79 14.84
CA TYR A 298 -18.76 -16.60 14.36
C TYR A 298 -19.04 -15.39 15.25
N PHE A 299 -18.11 -14.43 15.24
CA PHE A 299 -18.33 -13.08 15.75
C PHE A 299 -17.77 -12.06 14.74
N ILE A 300 -18.05 -10.79 14.99
CA ILE A 300 -17.62 -9.67 14.15
C ILE A 300 -16.80 -8.73 15.03
N MET A 301 -15.61 -8.36 14.54
CA MET A 301 -14.70 -7.45 15.21
C MET A 301 -14.41 -6.25 14.29
N LYS A 302 -14.25 -5.04 14.84
CA LYS A 302 -13.88 -3.86 14.04
C LYS A 302 -12.46 -3.99 13.51
N LYS A 303 -12.20 -3.51 12.30
CA LYS A 303 -10.88 -3.61 11.65
C LYS A 303 -9.77 -2.92 12.46
N GLU A 304 -10.08 -1.81 13.13
CA GLU A 304 -9.16 -1.10 14.05
C GLU A 304 -8.67 -1.93 15.24
N ARG A 305 -9.37 -3.02 15.57
CA ARG A 305 -9.03 -3.93 16.67
C ARG A 305 -8.16 -5.11 16.21
N ILE A 306 -7.90 -5.23 14.90
CA ILE A 306 -7.24 -6.39 14.33
C ILE A 306 -5.78 -6.09 14.08
N LEU A 307 -4.92 -6.89 14.70
CA LEU A 307 -3.47 -6.87 14.53
C LEU A 307 -2.91 -5.45 14.67
N ASN A 308 -3.35 -4.78 15.74
CA ASN A 308 -3.13 -3.36 15.99
C ASN A 308 -1.91 -3.12 16.91
N LEU A 309 -1.92 -2.07 17.74
CA LEU A 309 -0.79 -1.62 18.57
C LEU A 309 -0.17 -2.69 19.48
N PHE A 310 -0.85 -3.82 19.70
CA PHE A 310 -0.41 -4.93 20.56
C PHE A 310 0.35 -6.04 19.81
N CYS A 311 0.53 -5.91 18.48
CA CYS A 311 1.36 -6.82 17.69
C CYS A 311 2.79 -6.33 17.55
N ASP A 312 3.73 -7.27 17.61
CA ASP A 312 5.10 -7.04 17.19
C ASP A 312 5.16 -6.52 15.74
N GLU A 313 6.12 -5.64 15.48
CA GLU A 313 6.39 -5.06 14.15
C GLU A 313 6.50 -6.14 13.07
N LEU A 314 7.03 -7.31 13.44
CA LEU A 314 7.15 -8.50 12.61
C LEU A 314 5.81 -8.96 12.02
N ILE A 315 4.74 -8.86 12.80
CA ILE A 315 3.46 -9.48 12.49
C ILE A 315 2.43 -8.47 11.97
N LYS A 316 2.75 -7.17 12.05
CA LYS A 316 1.94 -6.09 11.45
C LYS A 316 1.59 -6.30 9.97
N PRO A 317 2.42 -6.93 9.12
CA PRO A 317 2.03 -7.29 7.76
C PRO A 317 0.78 -8.19 7.67
N LEU A 318 0.46 -8.99 8.68
CA LEU A 318 -0.73 -9.84 8.67
C LEU A 318 -2.05 -9.04 8.80
N SER A 319 -1.99 -7.80 9.28
CA SER A 319 -3.15 -6.89 9.38
C SER A 319 -3.77 -6.51 8.03
N ILE A 320 -3.05 -6.78 6.93
CA ILE A 320 -3.53 -6.61 5.55
C ILE A 320 -4.73 -7.52 5.28
N LEU A 321 -4.81 -8.69 5.93
CA LEU A 321 -5.88 -9.67 5.79
C LEU A 321 -6.19 -10.03 4.32
N GLY A 322 -5.14 -10.08 3.48
CA GLY A 322 -5.21 -10.60 2.13
C GLY A 322 -5.41 -12.12 2.13
N ILE A 323 -5.37 -12.75 0.96
CA ILE A 323 -5.62 -14.20 0.86
C ILE A 323 -4.53 -14.99 1.60
N LYS A 324 -3.26 -14.60 1.47
CA LYS A 324 -2.14 -15.32 2.09
C LYS A 324 -2.11 -15.12 3.60
N GLU A 325 -2.31 -13.89 4.06
CA GLU A 325 -2.35 -13.53 5.47
C GLU A 325 -3.52 -14.23 6.15
N ARG A 326 -4.70 -14.24 5.51
CA ARG A 326 -5.85 -14.99 6.04
C ARG A 326 -5.58 -16.49 6.07
N ASN A 327 -4.95 -17.05 5.05
CA ASN A 327 -4.59 -18.47 5.06
C ASN A 327 -3.64 -18.80 6.22
N LEU A 328 -2.62 -17.97 6.44
CA LEU A 328 -1.72 -18.12 7.58
C LEU A 328 -2.48 -17.99 8.90
N LEU A 329 -3.20 -16.90 9.12
CA LEU A 329 -3.98 -16.67 10.34
C LEU A 329 -5.01 -17.79 10.62
N THR A 330 -5.61 -18.39 9.59
CA THR A 330 -6.51 -19.56 9.74
C THR A 330 -5.77 -20.87 10.03
N SER A 331 -4.47 -20.93 9.77
CA SER A 331 -3.65 -22.11 10.08
C SER A 331 -3.11 -22.10 11.51
N LEU A 332 -3.06 -20.93 12.16
CA LEU A 332 -2.49 -20.80 13.50
C LEU A 332 -3.44 -21.31 14.60
N PRO A 333 -2.91 -21.93 15.66
CA PRO A 333 -3.66 -22.16 16.88
C PRO A 333 -4.11 -20.81 17.49
N THR A 334 -5.23 -20.79 18.20
CA THR A 334 -5.88 -19.55 18.64
C THR A 334 -6.40 -19.66 20.05
N ILE A 335 -6.07 -18.68 20.90
CA ILE A 335 -6.76 -18.40 22.16
C ILE A 335 -7.86 -17.38 21.89
N PHE A 336 -9.09 -17.72 22.29
CA PHE A 336 -10.22 -16.80 22.35
C PHE A 336 -10.49 -16.48 23.83
N ALA A 337 -10.26 -15.24 24.23
CA ALA A 337 -10.49 -14.74 25.58
C ALA A 337 -11.60 -13.68 25.58
N ILE A 338 -12.26 -13.52 26.72
CA ILE A 338 -13.28 -12.50 26.93
C ILE A 338 -12.61 -11.17 27.27
N ASP A 339 -13.15 -10.06 26.75
CA ASP A 339 -12.77 -8.71 27.17
C ASP A 339 -13.29 -8.46 28.60
N GLN A 340 -12.38 -8.41 29.58
CA GLN A 340 -12.76 -8.20 30.98
C GLN A 340 -12.97 -6.72 31.34
N GLY A 341 -12.62 -5.80 30.43
CA GLY A 341 -12.67 -4.36 30.65
C GLY A 341 -11.65 -3.86 31.68
N PRO A 342 -11.65 -2.55 31.98
CA PRO A 342 -10.61 -1.88 32.76
C PRO A 342 -10.54 -2.30 34.24
N ASN A 343 -11.55 -3.03 34.72
CA ASN A 343 -11.58 -3.51 36.10
C ASN A 343 -10.95 -4.91 36.27
N GLY A 344 -10.60 -5.59 35.17
CA GLY A 344 -9.85 -6.85 35.15
C GLY A 344 -10.44 -8.01 35.98
N HIS A 345 -9.75 -9.16 35.95
CA HIS A 345 -9.86 -10.26 36.90
C HIS A 345 -11.28 -10.66 37.37
N LYS A 346 -12.18 -10.92 36.42
CA LYS A 346 -13.48 -11.51 36.76
C LYS A 346 -13.33 -13.02 36.92
N ASP A 347 -13.69 -13.51 38.10
CA ASP A 347 -13.75 -14.95 38.36
C ASP A 347 -14.87 -15.60 37.55
N GLY A 348 -14.59 -16.79 37.01
CA GLY A 348 -15.57 -17.62 36.28
C GLY A 348 -15.62 -17.40 34.77
N ASP A 349 -14.92 -16.40 34.22
CA ASP A 349 -14.77 -16.26 32.77
C ASP A 349 -13.91 -17.40 32.20
N LEU A 350 -14.33 -17.90 31.04
CA LEU A 350 -13.62 -18.97 30.32
C LEU A 350 -12.88 -18.38 29.12
N ALA A 351 -11.64 -18.84 28.95
CA ALA A 351 -10.91 -18.74 27.71
C ALA A 351 -11.06 -20.05 26.94
N HIS A 352 -10.86 -19.99 25.63
CA HIS A 352 -11.02 -21.13 24.76
C HIS A 352 -9.81 -21.31 23.87
N TYR A 353 -9.39 -22.57 23.72
CA TYR A 353 -8.42 -22.98 22.73
C TYR A 353 -9.15 -23.46 21.47
N GLY A 354 -8.68 -23.06 20.28
CA GLY A 354 -9.30 -23.45 19.03
C GLY A 354 -8.59 -22.90 17.80
N TYR A 355 -9.34 -22.78 16.70
CA TYR A 355 -8.81 -22.32 15.42
C TYR A 355 -9.80 -21.41 14.69
N ILE A 356 -9.25 -20.45 13.94
CA ILE A 356 -10.02 -19.67 12.98
C ILE A 356 -10.24 -20.51 11.72
N LYS A 357 -11.49 -20.73 11.35
CA LYS A 357 -11.87 -21.50 10.16
C LYS A 357 -12.01 -20.65 8.92
N LYS A 358 -12.40 -19.39 9.08
CA LYS A 358 -12.58 -18.46 7.97
C LYS A 358 -12.53 -17.01 8.45
N ILE A 359 -11.90 -16.17 7.65
CA ILE A 359 -11.84 -14.73 7.86
C ILE A 359 -12.53 -14.05 6.68
N ASN A 360 -13.64 -13.37 6.93
CA ASN A 360 -14.34 -12.56 5.94
C ASN A 360 -14.13 -11.09 6.27
N VAL A 361 -13.42 -10.38 5.40
CA VAL A 361 -13.19 -8.94 5.54
C VAL A 361 -14.41 -8.19 5.00
N LEU A 362 -15.04 -7.37 5.84
CA LEU A 362 -16.12 -6.43 5.52
C LEU A 362 -15.53 -5.01 5.53
N ASN A 363 -16.31 -3.99 5.16
CA ASN A 363 -15.80 -2.62 4.96
C ASN A 363 -15.07 -2.05 6.19
N ASP A 364 -15.65 -2.16 7.39
CA ASP A 364 -15.11 -1.61 8.65
C ASP A 364 -14.85 -2.68 9.73
N SER A 365 -15.11 -3.94 9.39
CA SER A 365 -15.18 -5.04 10.34
C SER A 365 -14.75 -6.34 9.68
N VAL A 366 -14.43 -7.33 10.50
CA VAL A 366 -14.01 -8.65 10.05
C VAL A 366 -14.86 -9.67 10.79
N LYS A 367 -15.48 -10.54 9.99
CA LYS A 367 -16.23 -11.68 10.50
C LYS A 367 -15.27 -12.86 10.61
N ILE A 368 -15.11 -13.32 11.84
CA ILE A 368 -14.22 -14.43 12.21
C ILE A 368 -15.11 -15.64 12.47
N VAL A 369 -14.96 -16.67 11.65
CA VAL A 369 -15.61 -17.98 11.85
C VAL A 369 -14.61 -18.88 12.55
N PHE A 370 -15.03 -19.53 13.63
CA PHE A 370 -14.13 -20.26 14.52
C PHE A 370 -14.66 -21.66 14.87
N GLU A 371 -13.75 -22.51 15.34
CA GLU A 371 -14.03 -23.80 15.98
C GLU A 371 -13.24 -23.88 17.29
N LEU A 372 -13.93 -24.12 18.40
CA LEU A 372 -13.35 -24.30 19.73
C LEU A 372 -13.07 -25.80 19.96
N ARG A 373 -11.94 -26.10 20.61
CA ARG A 373 -11.50 -27.45 20.94
C ARG A 373 -11.67 -27.77 22.42
N SER A 374 -11.29 -26.82 23.27
CA SER A 374 -11.37 -26.95 24.72
C SER A 374 -11.57 -25.59 25.36
N SER A 375 -12.01 -25.60 26.61
CA SER A 375 -12.15 -24.41 27.45
C SER A 375 -11.31 -24.54 28.71
N PHE A 376 -10.94 -23.41 29.31
CA PHE A 376 -10.23 -23.38 30.57
C PHE A 376 -10.53 -22.05 31.28
N SER A 377 -10.23 -21.95 32.57
CA SER A 377 -10.42 -20.68 33.28
C SER A 377 -9.54 -19.60 32.64
N GLN A 378 -10.13 -18.47 32.26
CA GLN A 378 -9.36 -17.36 31.72
C GLN A 378 -8.32 -16.84 32.72
N HIS A 379 -8.53 -17.08 34.02
CA HIS A 379 -7.56 -16.71 35.05
C HIS A 379 -6.19 -17.39 34.86
N GLU A 380 -6.15 -18.56 34.21
CA GLU A 380 -4.91 -19.25 33.87
C GLU A 380 -4.05 -18.48 32.87
N LEU A 381 -4.62 -17.60 32.04
CA LEU A 381 -3.84 -16.73 31.16
C LEU A 381 -2.99 -15.73 31.94
N TYR A 382 -3.47 -15.25 33.10
CA TYR A 382 -2.67 -14.38 33.96
C TYR A 382 -1.55 -15.15 34.67
N LYS A 383 -1.80 -16.40 35.06
CA LYS A 383 -0.80 -17.24 35.73
C LYS A 383 0.35 -17.64 34.83
N ASN A 384 0.07 -17.79 33.53
CA ASN A 384 1.04 -18.19 32.50
C ASN A 384 1.31 -17.05 31.51
N ASN A 385 1.17 -15.79 31.95
CA ASN A 385 1.22 -14.62 31.09
C ASN A 385 2.60 -14.45 30.43
N PHE A 386 3.66 -14.76 31.17
CA PHE A 386 5.04 -14.68 30.72
C PHE A 386 5.35 -15.72 29.65
N GLU A 387 4.98 -16.98 29.87
CA GLU A 387 5.18 -18.09 28.94
C GLU A 387 4.38 -17.90 27.65
N LEU A 388 3.20 -17.29 27.75
CA LEU A 388 2.33 -17.02 26.61
C LEU A 388 2.60 -15.66 25.92
N GLU A 389 3.56 -14.86 26.42
CA GLU A 389 3.81 -13.49 25.95
C GLU A 389 2.55 -12.60 25.92
N ILE A 390 1.72 -12.74 26.96
CA ILE A 390 0.51 -11.94 27.16
C ILE A 390 0.81 -10.88 28.21
N GLU A 391 0.68 -9.61 27.85
CA GLU A 391 0.72 -8.55 28.84
C GLU A 391 -0.61 -8.47 29.61
N ASP A 392 -0.57 -8.21 30.92
CA ASP A 392 -1.79 -8.20 31.77
C ASP A 392 -2.89 -7.29 31.23
N PHE A 393 -2.50 -6.15 30.62
CA PHE A 393 -3.43 -5.17 30.06
C PHE A 393 -4.07 -5.61 28.75
N GLU A 394 -3.51 -6.60 28.03
CA GLU A 394 -4.09 -7.11 26.78
C GLU A 394 -5.47 -7.73 27.02
N LEU A 395 -5.66 -8.39 28.17
CA LEU A 395 -6.93 -9.03 28.54
C LEU A 395 -8.05 -8.03 28.93
N TYR A 396 -7.74 -6.73 29.02
CA TYR A 396 -8.68 -5.68 29.44
C TYR A 396 -9.31 -4.91 28.27
N THR A 397 -8.93 -5.21 27.03
CA THR A 397 -9.47 -4.52 25.86
C THR A 397 -9.58 -5.42 24.65
N THR A 398 -10.68 -5.24 23.92
CA THR A 398 -10.93 -5.94 22.67
C THR A 398 -9.81 -5.66 21.65
N HIS A 399 -9.12 -6.72 21.24
CA HIS A 399 -8.10 -6.70 20.19
C HIS A 399 -7.81 -8.12 19.67
N TRP A 400 -7.12 -8.20 18.53
CA TRP A 400 -6.53 -9.42 18.01
C TRP A 400 -5.04 -9.19 17.82
N ALA A 401 -4.21 -9.99 18.49
CA ALA A 401 -2.76 -10.05 18.32
C ALA A 401 -2.29 -11.42 17.80
N VAL A 402 -1.05 -11.46 17.31
CA VAL A 402 -0.35 -12.72 17.02
C VAL A 402 0.96 -12.69 17.78
N LYS A 403 1.27 -13.79 18.46
CA LYS A 403 2.39 -13.94 19.39
C LYS A 403 3.39 -14.97 18.89
N GLU A 404 4.67 -14.77 19.16
CA GLU A 404 5.76 -15.66 18.73
C GLU A 404 6.04 -16.79 19.74
N VAL A 405 4.99 -17.48 20.14
CA VAL A 405 5.02 -18.60 21.07
C VAL A 405 4.49 -19.88 20.42
N ASP A 406 5.14 -21.01 20.71
CA ASP A 406 4.58 -22.34 20.42
C ASP A 406 3.46 -22.66 21.44
N LEU A 407 2.26 -22.20 21.11
CA LEU A 407 1.12 -22.29 22.02
C LEU A 407 0.78 -23.74 22.42
N GLU A 408 0.88 -24.69 21.49
CA GLU A 408 0.54 -26.08 21.78
C GLU A 408 1.56 -26.70 22.75
N TYR A 409 2.85 -26.35 22.61
CA TYR A 409 3.89 -26.72 23.56
C TYR A 409 3.63 -26.12 24.96
N GLU A 410 3.40 -24.80 25.04
CA GLU A 410 3.19 -24.13 26.34
C GLU A 410 1.93 -24.64 27.06
N LEU A 411 0.81 -24.79 26.34
CA LEU A 411 -0.42 -25.32 26.94
C LEU A 411 -0.26 -26.77 27.44
N SER A 412 0.51 -27.60 26.72
CA SER A 412 0.72 -29.01 27.12
C SER A 412 1.69 -29.20 28.29
N HIS A 413 2.52 -28.19 28.59
CA HIS A 413 3.47 -28.19 29.71
C HIS A 413 3.03 -27.28 30.88
N SER A 414 1.86 -26.65 30.74
CA SER A 414 1.23 -25.86 31.80
C SER A 414 0.39 -26.72 32.75
N ASP A 415 0.14 -26.20 33.96
CA ASP A 415 -0.78 -26.81 34.93
C ASP A 415 -2.26 -26.46 34.64
N ILE A 416 -2.59 -26.06 33.40
CA ILE A 416 -3.94 -25.63 33.00
C ILE A 416 -4.89 -26.82 32.93
N ASN A 417 -6.00 -26.71 33.66
CA ASN A 417 -7.08 -27.67 33.59
C ASN A 417 -8.05 -27.31 32.46
N PHE A 418 -8.10 -28.17 31.43
CA PHE A 418 -9.02 -28.04 30.31
C PHE A 418 -10.33 -28.81 30.55
N PHE A 419 -11.43 -28.25 30.06
CA PHE A 419 -12.79 -28.80 30.09
C PHE A 419 -13.38 -28.94 28.69
#